data_AF-A0A9X8HAC4-F1
#
_entry.id   AF-A0A9X8HAC4-F1
#
_cell.length_a   1.000
_cell.length_b   1.000
_cell.length_c   1.000
_cell.angle_alpha   90.00
_cell.angle_beta   90.00
_cell.angle_gamma   90.00
#
_symmetry.space_group_name_H-M   'P 1'
#
loop_
_entity.id
_entity.type
_entity.pdbx_description
1 polymer ?
#
loop_
_entity_poly.entity_id
_entity_poly.type
_entity_poly.pdbx_seq_one_letter_code
_entity_poly.pdbx_strand_id
1 'polypeptide(L)'
;MPVKRTKQQQRYTNAQRKRLLLEFRSSPMNDNQYCLSYCIPPTTWKRWRSKEELILHNKRHGRCPTMGGQGKKPLMPFQEELLGYMRDRRDNEKYLRVFHLMLWVKRNQRSWLEQYLLTKKNPANGYECLSRLLRRFCASHRFSHRVPCVNKVTQAVLDEVWIGYAVHFWSKYSEYDRSRI
;
A
#
# COMPACT_ATOMS: atom_id res chain seq x y z
N MET A 1 -41.71 -0.87 -1.77
CA MET A 1 -40.34 -1.42 -1.80
C MET A 1 -39.82 -1.55 -0.37
N PRO A 2 -39.52 -2.75 0.16
CA PRO A 2 -39.01 -2.86 1.51
C PRO A 2 -37.58 -2.32 1.57
N VAL A 3 -37.38 -1.29 2.40
CA VAL A 3 -36.06 -0.71 2.68
C VAL A 3 -35.21 -1.78 3.37
N LYS A 4 -34.17 -2.28 2.69
CA LYS A 4 -33.19 -3.18 3.30
C LYS A 4 -32.49 -2.44 4.43
N ARG A 5 -32.86 -2.74 5.69
CA ARG A 5 -32.11 -2.29 6.88
C ARG A 5 -30.67 -2.81 6.75
N THR A 6 -29.72 -1.92 6.49
CA THR A 6 -28.29 -2.25 6.55
C THR A 6 -27.96 -2.60 8.00
N LYS A 7 -27.55 -3.85 8.26
CA LYS A 7 -27.05 -4.25 9.59
C LYS A 7 -25.86 -3.36 9.95
N GLN A 8 -26.03 -2.47 10.92
CA GLN A 8 -24.94 -1.67 11.45
C GLN A 8 -23.93 -2.61 12.10
N GLN A 9 -22.72 -2.68 11.55
CA GLN A 9 -21.67 -3.53 12.11
C GLN A 9 -21.12 -2.87 13.38
N GLN A 10 -21.30 -3.53 14.53
CA GLN A 10 -20.73 -3.07 15.78
C GLN A 10 -19.21 -3.27 15.76
N ARG A 11 -18.47 -2.18 15.98
CA ARG A 11 -17.01 -2.18 15.98
C ARG A 11 -16.49 -2.33 17.40
N TYR A 12 -15.73 -3.39 17.63
CA TYR A 12 -15.08 -3.65 18.93
C TYR A 12 -13.60 -3.24 18.90
N THR A 13 -13.18 -2.48 19.90
CA THR A 13 -11.77 -2.12 20.13
C THR A 13 -11.01 -3.28 20.77
N ASN A 14 -9.68 -3.31 20.65
CA ASN A 14 -8.88 -4.35 21.30
C ASN A 14 -9.05 -4.33 22.83
N ALA A 15 -9.22 -3.16 23.45
CA ALA A 15 -9.52 -3.04 24.88
C ALA A 15 -10.83 -3.74 25.25
N GLN A 16 -11.90 -3.50 24.49
CA GLN A 16 -13.20 -4.17 24.71
C GLN A 16 -13.08 -5.68 24.55
N ARG A 17 -12.38 -6.16 23.51
CA ARG A 17 -12.16 -7.59 23.29
C ARG A 17 -11.40 -8.24 24.46
N LYS A 18 -10.31 -7.61 24.91
CA LYS A 18 -9.51 -8.12 26.04
C LYS A 18 -10.35 -8.20 27.32
N ARG A 19 -11.10 -7.13 27.64
CA ARG A 19 -11.96 -7.09 28.83
C ARG A 19 -12.96 -8.24 28.82
N LEU A 20 -13.70 -8.41 27.73
CA LEU A 20 -14.73 -9.45 27.59
C LEU A 20 -14.13 -10.87 27.63
N LEU A 21 -12.97 -11.08 27.02
CA LEU A 21 -12.29 -12.38 27.08
C LEU A 21 -11.79 -12.71 28.50
N LEU A 22 -11.23 -11.73 29.21
CA LEU A 22 -10.79 -11.93 30.60
C LEU A 22 -11.96 -12.16 31.55
N GLU A 23 -13.04 -11.38 31.40
CA GLU A 23 -14.27 -11.53 32.17
C GLU A 23 -14.93 -12.89 31.94
N PHE A 24 -14.91 -13.38 30.70
CA PHE A 24 -15.38 -14.73 30.37
C PHE A 24 -14.55 -15.83 31.05
N ARG A 25 -13.21 -15.70 31.16
CA ARG A 25 -12.37 -16.69 31.85
C ARG A 25 -12.75 -16.88 33.32
N SER A 26 -13.22 -15.83 33.96
CA SER A 26 -13.70 -15.85 35.35
C SER A 26 -15.19 -16.20 35.48
N SER A 27 -15.92 -16.31 34.37
CA SER A 27 -17.36 -16.53 34.37
C SER A 27 -17.71 -18.02 34.33
N PRO A 28 -18.74 -18.48 35.05
CA PRO A 28 -19.27 -19.83 34.91
C PRO A 28 -20.15 -20.00 33.65
N MET A 29 -20.40 -18.93 32.89
CA MET A 29 -21.27 -18.95 31.71
C MET A 29 -20.63 -19.71 30.54
N ASN A 30 -21.44 -20.44 29.78
CA ASN A 30 -21.01 -20.97 28.48
C ASN A 30 -21.01 -19.88 27.39
N ASP A 31 -20.36 -20.14 26.25
CA ASP A 31 -20.22 -19.16 25.16
C ASP A 31 -21.56 -18.58 24.68
N ASN A 32 -22.62 -19.39 24.61
CA ASN A 32 -23.93 -18.93 24.14
C ASN A 32 -24.60 -18.01 25.15
N GLN A 33 -24.58 -18.38 26.44
CA GLN A 33 -25.11 -17.56 27.53
C GLN A 33 -24.38 -16.22 27.62
N TYR A 34 -23.05 -16.24 27.51
CA TYR A 34 -22.22 -15.03 27.53
C TYR A 34 -22.46 -14.15 26.29
N CYS A 35 -22.61 -14.75 25.10
CA CYS A 35 -22.95 -13.98 23.90
C CYS A 35 -24.30 -13.27 24.02
N LEU A 36 -25.31 -13.94 24.61
CA LEU A 36 -26.64 -13.37 24.80
C LEU A 36 -26.62 -12.22 25.81
N SER A 37 -25.95 -12.39 26.96
CA SER A 37 -25.92 -11.36 28.01
C SER A 37 -25.19 -10.08 27.60
N TYR A 38 -24.12 -10.19 26.80
CA TYR A 38 -23.34 -9.03 26.32
C TYR A 38 -23.70 -8.59 24.90
N CYS A 39 -24.78 -9.14 24.32
CA CYS A 39 -25.24 -8.84 22.95
C CYS A 39 -24.14 -9.02 21.87
N ILE A 40 -23.29 -10.02 22.04
CA ILE A 40 -22.19 -10.32 21.10
C ILE A 40 -22.70 -11.34 20.08
N PRO A 41 -22.59 -11.08 18.77
CA PRO A 41 -22.95 -12.08 17.77
C PRO A 41 -22.11 -13.36 17.94
N PRO A 42 -22.70 -14.57 17.99
CA PRO A 42 -21.97 -15.81 18.25
C PRO A 42 -20.81 -16.07 17.27
N THR A 43 -20.98 -15.67 16.00
CA THR A 43 -19.93 -15.75 14.98
C THR A 43 -18.72 -14.86 15.27
N THR A 44 -18.97 -13.68 15.85
CA THR A 44 -17.92 -12.74 16.26
C THR A 44 -17.16 -13.29 17.46
N TRP A 45 -17.90 -13.79 18.46
CA TRP A 45 -17.32 -14.38 19.66
C TRP A 45 -16.46 -15.62 19.34
N LYS A 46 -16.99 -16.56 18.55
CA LYS A 46 -16.25 -17.75 18.09
C LYS A 46 -14.92 -17.38 17.39
N ARG A 47 -14.92 -16.30 16.60
CA ARG A 47 -13.71 -15.79 15.94
C ARG A 47 -12.70 -15.20 16.93
N TRP A 48 -13.17 -14.60 18.03
CA TRP A 48 -12.28 -14.09 19.07
C TRP A 48 -11.71 -15.21 19.91
N ARG A 49 -12.54 -16.19 20.30
CA ARG A 49 -12.10 -17.41 21.02
C ARG A 49 -11.00 -18.14 20.26
N SER A 50 -11.12 -18.32 18.94
CA SER A 50 -10.07 -18.96 18.13
C SER A 50 -8.76 -18.17 18.02
N LYS A 51 -8.74 -16.91 18.46
CA LYS A 51 -7.56 -16.03 18.45
C LYS A 51 -7.32 -15.40 19.82
N GLU A 52 -7.82 -16.02 20.88
CA GLU A 52 -7.88 -15.43 22.21
C GLU A 52 -6.49 -15.02 22.71
N GLU A 53 -5.53 -15.95 22.66
CA GLU A 53 -4.14 -15.69 23.07
C GLU A 53 -3.52 -14.53 22.29
N LEU A 54 -3.77 -14.46 20.98
CA LEU A 54 -3.29 -13.38 20.13
C LEU A 54 -3.92 -12.02 20.48
N ILE A 55 -5.20 -12.02 20.87
CA ILE A 55 -5.92 -10.81 21.28
C ILE A 55 -5.39 -10.33 22.64
N LEU A 56 -5.22 -11.22 23.61
CA LEU A 56 -4.77 -10.89 24.96
C LEU A 56 -3.33 -10.39 24.98
N HIS A 57 -2.42 -11.08 24.29
CA HIS A 57 -1.00 -10.72 24.19
C HIS A 57 -0.71 -9.55 23.25
N ASN A 58 -1.73 -9.01 22.57
CA ASN A 58 -1.54 -7.89 21.65
C ASN A 58 -1.04 -6.64 22.38
N LYS A 59 0.14 -6.14 22.02
CA LYS A 59 0.76 -4.95 22.64
C LYS A 59 0.28 -3.61 22.05
N ARG A 60 -0.57 -3.61 21.02
CA ARG A 60 -1.08 -2.35 20.44
C ARG A 60 -2.01 -1.61 21.40
N HIS A 61 -2.07 -0.30 21.21
CA HIS A 61 -2.98 0.57 21.93
C HIS A 61 -4.43 0.07 21.88
N GLY A 62 -5.09 0.03 23.04
CA GLY A 62 -6.39 -0.62 23.22
C GLY A 62 -7.54 -0.01 22.39
N ARG A 63 -7.46 1.28 22.04
CA ARG A 63 -8.43 1.95 21.15
C ARG A 63 -8.37 1.44 19.70
N CYS A 64 -7.27 0.83 19.29
CA CYS A 64 -7.15 0.26 17.95
C CYS A 64 -8.04 -0.99 17.83
N PRO A 65 -8.86 -1.12 16.77
CA PRO A 65 -9.71 -2.29 16.55
C PRO A 65 -8.98 -3.42 15.80
N THR A 66 -7.77 -3.15 15.31
CA THR A 66 -6.92 -4.09 14.57
C THR A 66 -5.75 -4.54 15.41
N MET A 67 -5.39 -5.82 15.28
CA MET A 67 -4.27 -6.43 16.00
C MET A 67 -2.88 -6.06 15.45
N GLY A 68 -2.79 -5.29 14.36
CA GLY A 68 -1.53 -5.05 13.66
C GLY A 68 -1.05 -6.24 12.84
N GLY A 69 0.03 -6.05 12.08
CA GLY A 69 0.52 -7.08 11.15
C GLY A 69 -0.37 -7.28 9.92
N GLN A 70 -1.48 -6.56 9.80
CA GLN A 70 -2.27 -6.45 8.57
C GLN A 70 -1.65 -5.45 7.57
N GLY A 71 -0.37 -5.09 7.78
CA GLY A 71 0.40 -4.30 6.84
C GLY A 71 0.49 -5.00 5.49
N LYS A 72 0.76 -4.22 4.46
CA LYS A 72 0.87 -4.73 3.09
C LYS A 72 2.01 -5.74 3.03
N LYS A 73 1.71 -7.01 2.78
CA LYS A 73 2.74 -8.01 2.47
C LYS A 73 3.50 -7.57 1.21
N PRO A 74 4.83 -7.79 1.13
CA PRO A 74 5.58 -7.51 -0.08
C PRO A 74 4.93 -8.25 -1.24
N LEU A 75 4.50 -7.50 -2.26
CA LEU A 75 3.67 -8.02 -3.34
C LEU A 75 4.45 -8.99 -4.23
N MET A 76 5.77 -8.77 -4.30
CA MET A 76 6.75 -9.49 -5.11
C MET A 76 8.10 -9.43 -4.37
N PRO A 77 8.95 -10.46 -4.44
CA PRO A 77 10.24 -10.49 -3.74
C PRO A 77 11.24 -9.44 -4.27
N PHE A 78 11.12 -9.05 -5.54
CA PHE A 78 11.99 -8.08 -6.23
C PHE A 78 11.40 -6.66 -6.28
N GLN A 79 10.55 -6.29 -5.33
CA GLN A 79 9.85 -4.99 -5.38
C GLN A 79 10.80 -3.79 -5.42
N GLU A 80 11.93 -3.85 -4.72
CA GLU A 80 12.89 -2.74 -4.66
C GLU A 80 13.64 -2.57 -5.99
N GLU A 81 14.03 -3.68 -6.63
CA GLU A 81 14.65 -3.66 -7.97
C GLU A 81 13.70 -3.09 -9.02
N LEU A 82 12.44 -3.53 -8.99
CA LEU A 82 11.41 -3.01 -9.89
C LEU A 82 11.17 -1.52 -9.65
N LEU A 83 11.18 -1.07 -8.39
CA LEU A 83 11.06 0.33 -8.02
C LEU A 83 12.28 1.14 -8.50
N GLY A 84 13.49 0.59 -8.39
CA GLY A 84 14.72 1.17 -8.93
C GLY A 84 14.62 1.39 -10.44
N TYR A 85 14.20 0.38 -11.19
CA TYR A 85 13.93 0.52 -12.62
C TYR A 85 12.89 1.59 -12.94
N MET A 86 11.83 1.70 -12.13
CA MET A 86 10.81 2.74 -12.32
C MET A 86 11.35 4.15 -12.08
N ARG A 87 12.24 4.33 -11.10
CA ARG A 87 12.90 5.61 -10.80
C ARG A 87 13.88 5.96 -11.92
N ASP A 88 14.78 5.06 -12.29
CA ASP A 88 15.72 5.24 -13.39
C ASP A 88 15.00 5.69 -14.68
N ARG A 89 13.92 5.00 -15.06
CA ARG A 89 13.13 5.37 -16.24
C ARG A 89 12.59 6.79 -16.15
N ARG A 90 12.20 7.24 -14.96
CA ARG A 90 11.67 8.58 -14.72
C ARG A 90 12.76 9.64 -14.67
N ASP A 91 13.91 9.33 -14.10
CA ASP A 91 15.07 10.22 -14.02
C ASP A 91 15.65 10.47 -15.42
N ASN A 92 15.56 9.46 -16.30
CA ASN A 92 15.86 9.59 -17.72
C ASN A 92 14.68 10.14 -18.57
N GLU A 93 13.63 10.66 -17.95
CA GLU A 93 12.43 11.23 -18.61
C GLU A 93 11.68 10.28 -19.56
N LYS A 94 11.87 8.96 -19.43
CA LYS A 94 11.26 7.96 -20.29
C LYS A 94 9.87 7.59 -19.79
N TYR A 95 8.90 7.54 -20.70
CA TYR A 95 7.53 7.14 -20.39
C TYR A 95 7.43 5.71 -19.83
N LEU A 96 6.74 5.53 -18.70
CA LEU A 96 6.56 4.23 -18.04
C LEU A 96 5.12 3.73 -18.23
N ARG A 97 4.99 2.48 -18.64
CA ARG A 97 3.72 1.76 -18.87
C ARG A 97 3.84 0.40 -18.21
N VAL A 98 2.70 -0.21 -17.87
CA VAL A 98 2.63 -1.57 -17.31
C VAL A 98 3.37 -2.58 -18.20
N PHE A 99 3.25 -2.41 -19.51
CA PHE A 99 4.00 -3.19 -20.50
C PHE A 99 5.51 -3.22 -20.23
N HIS A 100 6.13 -2.09 -19.90
CA HIS A 100 7.56 -2.03 -19.63
C HIS A 100 7.94 -2.72 -18.32
N LEU A 101 7.04 -2.76 -17.34
CA LEU A 101 7.24 -3.51 -16.10
C LEU A 101 7.13 -5.00 -16.38
N MET A 102 6.16 -5.42 -17.22
CA MET A 102 6.04 -6.82 -17.65
C MET A 102 7.28 -7.29 -18.40
N LEU A 103 7.82 -6.47 -19.32
CA LEU A 103 9.07 -6.77 -20.02
C LEU A 103 10.25 -6.89 -19.05
N TRP A 104 10.34 -5.96 -18.08
CA TRP A 104 11.40 -5.99 -17.08
C TRP A 104 11.31 -7.26 -16.21
N VAL A 105 10.11 -7.64 -15.75
CA VAL A 105 9.89 -8.87 -14.99
C VAL A 105 10.23 -10.10 -15.82
N LYS A 106 9.81 -10.15 -17.10
CA LYS A 106 10.13 -11.25 -18.00
C LYS A 106 11.64 -11.42 -18.21
N ARG A 107 12.39 -10.32 -18.27
CA ARG A 107 13.84 -10.33 -18.51
C ARG A 107 14.64 -10.66 -17.25
N ASN A 108 14.28 -10.10 -16.11
CA ASN A 108 15.10 -10.16 -14.89
C ASN A 108 14.61 -11.18 -13.86
N GLN A 109 13.31 -11.52 -13.89
CA GLN A 109 12.64 -12.30 -12.85
C GLN A 109 11.87 -13.48 -13.47
N ARG A 110 12.51 -14.17 -14.42
CA ARG A 110 11.90 -15.22 -15.24
C ARG A 110 11.45 -16.43 -14.42
N SER A 111 12.31 -16.93 -13.53
CA SER A 111 12.00 -18.08 -12.67
C SER A 111 10.78 -17.80 -11.78
N TRP A 112 10.72 -16.60 -11.20
CA TRP A 112 9.57 -16.16 -10.42
C TRP A 112 8.32 -16.01 -11.29
N LEU A 113 8.44 -15.46 -12.50
CA LEU A 113 7.32 -15.32 -13.43
C LEU A 113 6.72 -16.67 -13.81
N GLU A 114 7.56 -17.67 -14.11
CA GLU A 114 7.13 -19.02 -14.45
C GLU A 114 6.37 -19.66 -13.27
N GLN A 115 6.93 -19.61 -12.06
CA GLN A 115 6.25 -20.07 -10.85
C GLN A 115 4.92 -19.34 -10.61
N TYR A 116 4.91 -18.02 -10.78
CA TYR A 116 3.70 -17.22 -10.62
C TYR A 116 2.61 -17.64 -11.59
N LEU A 117 2.94 -17.88 -12.86
CA LEU A 117 1.98 -18.30 -13.88
C LEU A 117 1.42 -19.71 -13.60
N LEU A 118 2.23 -20.62 -13.06
CA LEU A 118 1.76 -21.96 -12.63
C LEU A 118 0.70 -21.90 -11.53
N THR A 119 0.70 -20.86 -10.69
CA THR A 119 -0.35 -20.68 -9.66
C THR A 119 -1.70 -20.23 -10.23
N LYS A 120 -1.80 -19.97 -11.54
CA LYS A 120 -2.98 -19.42 -12.20
C LYS A 120 -3.66 -20.49 -13.04
N LYS A 121 -4.99 -20.38 -13.18
CA LYS A 121 -5.81 -21.37 -13.90
C LYS A 121 -5.42 -21.53 -15.37
N ASN A 122 -4.94 -20.46 -16.00
CA ASN A 122 -4.54 -20.43 -17.41
C ASN A 122 -3.51 -19.31 -17.65
N PRO A 123 -2.57 -19.49 -18.61
CA PRO A 123 -1.50 -18.52 -18.86
C PRO A 123 -1.99 -17.13 -19.25
N ALA A 124 -3.03 -17.03 -20.09
CA ALA A 124 -3.60 -15.76 -20.53
C ALA A 124 -4.17 -14.94 -19.35
N ASN A 125 -4.96 -15.57 -18.46
CA ASN A 125 -5.40 -14.88 -17.24
C ASN A 125 -4.22 -14.61 -16.30
N GLY A 126 -3.16 -15.42 -16.34
CA GLY A 126 -1.95 -15.19 -15.56
C GLY A 126 -1.25 -13.87 -15.91
N TYR A 127 -1.11 -13.56 -17.20
CA TYR A 127 -0.56 -12.27 -17.65
C TYR A 127 -1.49 -11.09 -17.34
N GLU A 128 -2.80 -11.25 -17.44
CA GLU A 128 -3.76 -10.22 -17.00
C GLU A 128 -3.70 -9.98 -15.48
N CYS A 129 -3.59 -11.04 -14.69
CA CYS A 129 -3.36 -10.95 -13.26
C CYS A 129 -2.05 -10.22 -12.94
N LEU A 130 -0.96 -10.51 -13.66
CA LEU A 130 0.32 -9.82 -13.53
C LEU A 130 0.19 -8.33 -13.89
N SER A 131 -0.46 -8.00 -15.00
CA SER A 131 -0.73 -6.63 -15.42
C SER A 131 -1.47 -5.85 -14.33
N ARG A 132 -2.51 -6.44 -13.73
CA ARG A 132 -3.24 -5.86 -12.58
C ARG A 132 -2.36 -5.72 -11.34
N LEU A 133 -1.50 -6.69 -11.05
CA LEU A 133 -0.54 -6.66 -9.95
C LEU A 133 0.39 -5.44 -10.08
N LEU A 134 0.98 -5.28 -11.26
CA LEU A 134 1.91 -4.20 -11.58
C LEU A 134 1.23 -2.82 -11.58
N ARG A 135 -0.02 -2.71 -12.08
CA ARG A 135 -0.81 -1.47 -11.96
C ARG A 135 -1.01 -1.04 -10.50
N ARG A 136 -1.37 -1.99 -9.63
CA ARG A 136 -1.52 -1.73 -8.19
C ARG A 136 -0.19 -1.35 -7.55
N PHE A 137 0.90 -1.98 -7.99
CA PHE A 137 2.26 -1.63 -7.57
C PHE A 137 2.55 -0.16 -7.92
N CYS A 138 2.40 0.25 -9.18
CA CYS A 138 2.58 1.64 -9.60
C CYS A 138 1.76 2.63 -8.76
N ALA A 139 0.45 2.37 -8.63
CA ALA A 139 -0.44 3.24 -7.87
C ALA A 139 0.02 3.38 -6.41
N SER A 140 0.47 2.28 -5.79
CA SER A 140 0.94 2.31 -4.40
C SER A 140 2.26 3.06 -4.20
N HIS A 141 3.09 3.14 -5.24
CA HIS A 141 4.32 3.94 -5.24
C HIS A 141 4.12 5.33 -5.86
N ARG A 142 2.87 5.76 -6.06
CA ARG A 142 2.50 7.07 -6.65
C ARG A 142 3.07 7.31 -8.05
N PHE A 143 3.25 6.24 -8.82
CA PHE A 143 3.54 6.33 -10.24
C PHE A 143 2.23 6.35 -11.02
N SER A 144 1.92 7.53 -11.56
CA SER A 144 0.85 7.73 -12.54
C SER A 144 1.45 7.92 -13.92
N HIS A 145 0.67 7.58 -14.95
CA HIS A 145 0.99 8.00 -16.31
C HIS A 145 1.00 9.53 -16.35
N ARG A 146 2.11 10.12 -16.82
CA ARG A 146 2.21 11.56 -17.08
C ARG A 146 1.94 11.76 -18.57
N VAL A 147 0.93 12.56 -18.88
CA VAL A 147 0.66 12.97 -20.26
C VAL A 147 1.80 13.90 -20.69
N PRO A 148 2.50 13.60 -21.80
CA PRO A 148 3.43 14.56 -22.40
C PRO A 148 2.67 15.86 -22.69
N CYS A 149 3.13 16.98 -22.15
CA CYS A 149 2.59 18.28 -22.54
C CYS A 149 3.62 18.98 -23.42
N VAL A 150 3.13 19.52 -24.53
CA VAL A 150 3.94 20.13 -25.60
C VAL A 150 4.86 21.26 -25.13
N ASN A 151 4.53 21.90 -24.00
CA ASN A 151 5.30 23.02 -23.45
C ASN A 151 6.38 22.59 -22.44
N LYS A 152 6.57 21.29 -22.16
CA LYS A 152 7.63 20.83 -21.26
C LYS A 152 8.89 20.50 -22.05
N VAL A 153 9.95 21.22 -21.71
CA VAL A 153 11.33 20.90 -22.12
C VAL A 153 11.95 19.90 -21.15
N THR A 154 13.04 19.27 -21.56
CA THR A 154 13.77 18.30 -20.73
C THR A 154 14.40 19.00 -19.54
N GLN A 155 14.66 18.24 -18.47
CA GLN A 155 15.36 18.72 -17.29
C GLN A 155 16.76 19.22 -17.64
N ALA A 156 17.46 18.57 -18.57
CA ALA A 156 18.75 19.04 -19.07
C ALA A 156 18.68 20.46 -19.64
N VAL A 157 17.64 20.77 -20.43
CA VAL A 157 17.44 22.12 -20.97
C VAL A 157 17.09 23.12 -19.87
N LEU A 158 16.26 22.71 -18.89
CA LEU A 158 15.95 23.56 -17.73
C LEU A 158 17.19 23.87 -16.90
N ASP A 159 18.06 22.88 -16.70
CA ASP A 159 19.30 23.00 -15.93
C ASP A 159 20.27 23.94 -16.66
N GLU A 160 20.41 23.81 -17.98
CA GLU A 160 21.22 24.72 -18.80
C GLU A 160 20.71 26.16 -18.72
N VAL A 161 19.40 26.37 -18.89
CA VAL A 161 18.78 27.71 -18.79
C VAL A 161 18.95 28.28 -17.38
N TRP A 162 18.78 27.46 -16.34
CA TRP A 162 18.96 27.87 -14.97
C TRP A 162 20.41 28.28 -14.67
N ILE A 163 21.40 27.51 -15.13
CA ILE A 163 22.82 27.85 -14.99
C ILE A 163 23.13 29.17 -15.71
N GLY A 164 22.67 29.31 -16.97
CA GLY A 164 22.87 30.54 -17.74
C GLY A 164 22.24 31.76 -17.06
N TYR A 165 21.04 31.62 -16.52
CA TYR A 165 20.37 32.68 -15.77
C TYR A 165 21.11 33.02 -14.48
N ALA A 166 21.56 32.01 -13.72
CA ALA A 166 22.33 32.21 -12.50
C ALA A 166 23.63 32.99 -12.77
N VAL A 167 24.38 32.60 -13.82
CA VAL A 167 25.60 33.31 -14.24
C VAL A 167 25.29 34.75 -14.64
N HIS A 168 24.24 34.99 -15.42
CA HIS A 168 23.84 36.33 -15.82
C HIS A 168 23.42 37.18 -14.62
N PHE A 169 22.60 36.63 -13.71
CA PHE A 169 22.15 37.32 -12.50
C PHE A 169 23.33 37.73 -11.63
N TRP A 170 24.21 36.79 -11.30
CA TRP A 170 25.36 37.08 -10.44
C TRP A 170 26.37 38.00 -11.12
N SER A 171 26.56 37.91 -12.44
CA SER A 171 27.39 38.86 -13.18
C SER A 171 26.81 40.28 -13.12
N LYS A 172 25.51 40.42 -13.41
CA LYS A 172 24.81 41.71 -13.49
C LYS A 172 24.71 42.43 -12.14
N TYR A 173 24.52 41.68 -11.05
CA TYR A 173 24.35 42.22 -9.71
C TYR A 173 25.58 42.01 -8.81
N SER A 174 26.73 41.67 -9.38
CA SER A 174 27.98 41.41 -8.63
C SER A 174 28.45 42.61 -7.79
N GLU A 175 28.14 43.83 -8.24
CA GLU A 175 28.51 45.09 -7.60
C GLU A 175 27.62 45.45 -6.39
N TYR A 176 26.47 44.79 -6.24
CA TYR A 176 25.55 45.04 -5.14
C TYR A 176 25.96 44.20 -3.93
N ASP A 177 25.96 44.82 -2.74
CA ASP A 177 26.23 44.10 -1.49
C ASP A 177 25.17 43.00 -1.29
N ARG A 178 25.62 41.78 -0.97
CA ARG A 178 24.75 40.61 -0.75
C ARG A 178 23.73 40.84 0.37
N SER A 179 23.98 41.79 1.27
CA SER A 179 23.02 42.19 2.31
C SER A 179 21.76 42.90 1.78
N ARG A 180 21.75 43.31 0.51
CA ARG A 180 20.67 44.05 -0.16
C ARG A 180 19.99 43.27 -1.31
N ILE A 181 20.33 42.00 -1.51
CA ILE A 181 19.81 41.12 -2.59
C ILE A 181 18.94 40.02 -1.99
#